data_AF-A0A653YP02-F1
#
_entry.id   AF-A0A653YP02-F1
#
_cell.length_a   1.000
_cell.length_b   1.000
_cell.length_c   1.000
_cell.angle_alpha   90.00
_cell.angle_beta   90.00
_cell.angle_gamma   90.00
#
_symmetry.space_group_name_H-M   'P 1'
#
loop_
_entity.id
_entity.type
_entity.pdbx_description
1 polymer ?
#
loop_
_entity_poly.entity_id
_entity_poly.type
_entity_poly.pdbx_seq_one_letter_code
_entity_poly.pdbx_strand_id
1 'polypeptide(L)'
;MTALRELLLQAGARLQAAGVRDEALAEVYTPRGLPLVKRAPALRPIGRAWRLGVVLLSADGRLFTAAESTRAVEPKWFNHRSSEVEHRRIAQQAAHRGPFAEGDVVNFEVVELALDEASLREGSGPLRLVDDTVMLRWAGHDLGLTPLDAYLDDRVALLIGE
;
A
#
# COMPACT_ATOMS: atom_id res chain seq x y z
N MET A 1 -17.50 13.56 5.86
CA MET A 1 -16.10 13.75 5.39
C MET A 1 -15.09 13.94 6.52
N THR A 2 -15.23 14.95 7.39
CA THR A 2 -14.32 15.19 8.52
C THR A 2 -14.18 13.97 9.45
N ALA A 3 -15.29 13.31 9.79
CA ALA A 3 -15.28 12.10 10.61
C ALA A 3 -14.44 10.94 10.03
N LEU A 4 -14.46 10.75 8.71
CA LEU A 4 -13.62 9.73 8.05
C LEU A 4 -12.14 10.09 8.18
N ARG A 5 -11.78 11.35 7.96
CA ARG A 5 -10.39 11.80 8.10
C ARG A 5 -9.90 11.64 9.55
N GLU A 6 -10.73 11.98 10.52
CA GLU A 6 -10.44 11.78 11.95
C GLU A 6 -10.24 10.31 12.29
N LEU A 7 -11.11 9.41 11.82
CA LEU A 7 -10.97 7.96 11.98
C LEU A 7 -9.60 7.46 11.47
N LEU A 8 -9.20 7.86 10.26
CA LEU A 8 -7.92 7.44 9.67
C LEU A 8 -6.71 7.98 10.42
N LEU A 9 -6.77 9.24 10.87
CA LEU A 9 -5.72 9.84 11.68
C LEU A 9 -5.61 9.15 13.05
N GLN A 10 -6.73 8.80 13.68
CA GLN A 10 -6.75 8.09 14.95
C GLN A 10 -6.16 6.67 14.82
N ALA A 11 -6.53 5.94 13.77
CA ALA A 11 -5.95 4.63 13.48
C ALA A 11 -4.43 4.71 13.26
N GLY A 12 -3.96 5.69 12.48
CA GLY A 12 -2.53 5.94 12.27
C GLY A 12 -1.80 6.29 13.57
N ALA A 13 -2.40 7.14 14.40
CA ALA A 13 -1.83 7.53 15.70
C ALA A 13 -1.70 6.33 16.66
N ARG A 14 -2.68 5.41 16.68
CA ARG A 14 -2.61 4.18 17.47
C ARG A 14 -1.44 3.28 17.04
N LEU A 15 -1.29 3.04 15.74
CA LEU A 15 -0.19 2.24 15.19
C LEU A 15 1.18 2.86 15.50
N GLN A 16 1.28 4.18 15.35
CA GLN A 16 2.50 4.91 15.67
C GLN A 16 2.83 4.86 17.16
N ALA A 17 1.85 5.06 18.04
CA ALA A 17 2.05 5.02 19.49
C ALA A 17 2.47 3.63 19.97
N ALA A 18 1.97 2.57 19.34
CA ALA A 18 2.36 1.19 19.61
C ALA A 18 3.72 0.79 18.99
N GLY A 19 4.36 1.68 18.22
CA GLY A 19 5.65 1.40 17.58
C GLY A 19 5.58 0.37 16.46
N VAL A 20 4.40 0.19 15.83
CA VAL A 20 4.24 -0.72 14.70
C VAL A 20 5.10 -0.23 13.54
N ARG A 21 5.92 -1.12 12.96
CA ARG A 21 6.78 -0.77 11.83
C ARG A 21 5.94 -0.43 10.60
N ASP A 22 6.19 0.72 10.02
CA ASP A 22 5.62 1.13 8.74
C ASP A 22 6.45 0.59 7.56
N GLU A 23 5.86 0.63 6.36
CA GLU A 23 6.44 0.14 5.12
C GLU A 23 6.61 1.30 4.13
N ALA A 24 7.61 1.22 3.26
CA ALA A 24 7.83 2.25 2.25
C ALA A 24 6.75 2.16 1.16
N LEU A 25 6.31 3.33 0.67
CA LEU A 25 5.49 3.46 -0.54
C LEU A 25 6.37 3.97 -1.68
N ALA A 26 6.18 3.39 -2.86
CA ALA A 26 6.91 3.79 -4.05
C ALA A 26 6.03 3.84 -5.30
N GLU A 27 6.39 4.71 -6.23
CA GLU A 27 5.90 4.67 -7.61
C GLU A 27 6.95 4.03 -8.53
N VAL A 28 6.47 3.27 -9.50
CA VAL A 28 7.32 2.74 -10.58
C VAL A 28 7.49 3.83 -11.62
N TYR A 29 8.74 4.12 -11.98
CA TYR A 29 9.03 5.03 -13.07
C TYR A 29 10.17 4.50 -13.94
N THR A 30 10.17 4.88 -15.21
CA THR A 30 11.27 4.59 -16.13
C THR A 30 12.12 5.84 -16.28
N PRO A 31 13.37 5.86 -15.79
CA PRO A 31 14.26 7.00 -15.96
C PRO A 31 14.45 7.31 -17.46
N ARG A 32 14.48 8.60 -17.82
CA ARG A 32 14.86 9.00 -19.18
C ARG A 32 16.29 8.55 -19.45
N GLY A 33 16.46 7.64 -20.42
CA GLY A 33 17.75 7.14 -20.87
C GLY A 33 18.35 8.02 -21.96
N LEU A 34 19.64 7.81 -22.26
CA LEU A 34 20.20 8.27 -23.53
C LEU A 34 19.54 7.51 -24.69
N PRO A 35 19.45 8.11 -25.90
CA PRO A 35 19.10 7.36 -27.10
C PRO A 35 20.07 6.15 -27.19
N LEU A 36 19.55 4.94 -27.40
CA LEU A 36 20.27 3.64 -27.38
C LEU A 36 20.44 2.90 -26.04
N VAL A 37 20.20 3.50 -24.88
CA VAL A 37 20.32 2.78 -23.58
C VAL A 37 18.96 2.70 -22.88
N LYS A 38 18.31 1.53 -22.92
CA LYS A 38 17.10 1.27 -22.11
C LYS A 38 17.50 1.15 -20.64
N ARG A 39 16.90 1.98 -19.78
CA ARG A 39 17.04 1.88 -18.32
C ARG A 39 16.00 0.90 -17.80
N ALA A 40 16.41 0.06 -16.85
CA ALA A 40 15.47 -0.76 -16.08
C ALA A 40 14.49 0.15 -15.30
N PRO A 41 13.26 -0.32 -15.03
CA PRO A 41 12.35 0.36 -14.12
C PRO A 41 13.01 0.64 -12.76
N ALA A 42 12.68 1.78 -12.18
CA ALA A 42 13.16 2.21 -10.87
C ALA A 42 11.97 2.52 -9.95
N LEU A 43 12.21 2.46 -8.65
CA LEU A 43 11.23 2.78 -7.61
C LEU A 43 11.60 4.13 -6.97
N ARG A 44 10.66 5.08 -6.99
CA ARG A 44 10.80 6.38 -6.34
C ARG A 44 9.95 6.40 -5.06
N PRO A 45 10.50 6.72 -3.88
CA PRO A 45 9.71 6.82 -2.66
C PRO A 45 8.65 7.93 -2.77
N ILE A 46 7.45 7.64 -2.28
CA ILE A 46 6.34 8.61 -2.23
C ILE A 46 5.75 8.76 -0.83
N GLY A 47 6.23 7.99 0.15
CA GLY A 47 5.78 8.06 1.54
C GLY A 47 6.01 6.76 2.31
N ARG A 48 5.35 6.64 3.46
CA ARG A 48 5.33 5.43 4.28
C ARG A 48 3.90 5.17 4.78
N ALA A 49 3.57 3.90 4.99
CA ALA A 49 2.25 3.48 5.43
C ALA A 49 2.29 2.13 6.15
N TRP A 50 1.28 1.86 6.98
CA TRP A 50 1.03 0.53 7.55
C TRP A 50 0.11 -0.28 6.65
N ARG A 51 0.43 -1.56 6.44
CA ARG A 51 -0.40 -2.48 5.66
C ARG A 51 -1.51 -3.07 6.52
N LEU A 52 -2.73 -2.61 6.27
CA LEU A 52 -3.95 -3.05 6.94
C LEU A 52 -4.75 -3.95 6.00
N GLY A 53 -4.24 -5.17 5.79
CA GLY A 53 -4.86 -6.16 4.90
C GLY A 53 -4.89 -5.71 3.43
N VAL A 54 -6.04 -5.22 2.95
CA VAL A 54 -6.24 -4.81 1.55
C VAL A 54 -6.00 -3.32 1.30
N VAL A 55 -5.74 -2.53 2.34
CA VAL A 55 -5.39 -1.11 2.23
C VAL A 55 -4.07 -0.81 2.94
N LEU A 56 -3.45 0.29 2.55
CA LEU A 56 -2.29 0.89 3.20
C LEU A 56 -2.72 2.23 3.80
N LEU A 57 -2.40 2.46 5.07
CA LEU A 57 -2.72 3.70 5.79
C LEU A 57 -1.45 4.50 6.07
N SER A 58 -1.37 5.73 5.59
CA SER A 58 -0.29 6.64 5.95
C SER A 58 -0.59 7.41 7.25
N ALA A 59 0.45 7.91 7.91
CA ALA A 59 0.32 8.68 9.15
C ALA A 59 -0.50 9.97 9.01
N ASP A 60 -0.54 10.57 7.81
CA ASP A 60 -1.35 11.74 7.51
C ASP A 60 -2.81 11.39 7.13
N GLY A 61 -3.20 10.11 7.21
CA GLY A 61 -4.58 9.67 7.00
C GLY A 61 -4.98 9.51 5.54
N ARG A 62 -4.03 9.23 4.64
CA ARG A 62 -4.31 8.83 3.25
C ARG A 62 -4.42 7.31 3.19
N LEU A 63 -5.29 6.82 2.31
CA LEU A 63 -5.43 5.40 2.03
C LEU A 63 -4.94 5.08 0.63
N PHE A 64 -4.28 3.94 0.50
CA PHE A 64 -3.87 3.39 -0.79
C PHE A 64 -4.35 1.95 -0.92
N THR A 65 -4.51 1.48 -2.15
CA THR A 65 -4.70 0.04 -2.42
C THR A 65 -3.46 -0.75 -1.97
N ALA A 66 -3.67 -1.88 -1.30
CA ALA A 66 -2.57 -2.81 -1.07
C ALA A 66 -2.23 -3.51 -2.38
N ALA A 67 -1.15 -3.08 -3.02
CA ALA A 67 -0.67 -3.59 -4.30
C ALA A 67 0.51 -4.55 -4.11
N GLU A 68 1.41 -4.62 -5.10
CA GLU A 68 2.62 -5.42 -5.05
C GLU A 68 3.58 -4.92 -3.95
N SER A 69 4.36 -5.84 -3.40
CA SER A 69 5.42 -5.51 -2.44
C SER A 69 6.67 -6.33 -2.71
N THR A 70 7.82 -5.73 -2.37
CA THR A 70 9.12 -6.39 -2.41
C THR A 70 9.95 -5.98 -1.20
N ARG A 71 11.10 -6.63 -1.02
CA ARG A 71 12.04 -6.29 0.06
C ARG A 71 13.31 -5.68 -0.51
N ALA A 72 13.76 -4.56 0.05
CA ALA A 72 14.99 -3.88 -0.34
C ALA A 72 16.25 -4.64 0.11
N VAL A 73 16.48 -5.81 -0.48
CA VAL A 73 17.64 -6.69 -0.24
C VAL A 73 18.15 -7.22 -1.57
N GLU A 74 19.43 -7.62 -1.60
CA GLU A 74 20.03 -8.17 -2.82
C GLU A 74 19.25 -9.43 -3.28
N PRO A 75 18.79 -9.47 -4.55
CA PRO A 75 18.09 -10.63 -5.08
C PRO A 75 18.99 -11.86 -5.11
N LYS A 76 18.49 -13.00 -4.62
CA LYS A 76 19.18 -14.29 -4.74
C LYS A 76 19.03 -14.84 -6.17
N TRP A 77 20.11 -15.35 -6.74
CA TRP A 77 20.09 -16.00 -8.06
C TRP A 77 19.44 -17.39 -7.97
N PHE A 78 18.36 -17.63 -8.71
CA PHE A 78 17.73 -18.93 -8.87
C PHE A 78 17.70 -19.36 -10.34
N ASN A 79 17.91 -20.64 -10.61
CA ASN A 79 17.97 -21.20 -11.97
C ASN A 79 16.59 -21.38 -12.66
N HIS A 80 15.49 -21.03 -12.00
CA HIS A 80 14.13 -21.12 -12.53
C HIS A 80 13.69 -19.80 -13.18
N ARG A 81 13.36 -19.84 -14.47
CA ARG A 81 13.09 -18.65 -15.31
C ARG A 81 11.63 -18.58 -15.76
N SER A 82 10.71 -18.21 -14.88
CA SER A 82 9.37 -17.75 -15.28
C SER A 82 9.33 -16.22 -15.39
N SER A 83 8.39 -15.69 -16.16
CA SER A 83 8.16 -14.24 -16.29
C SER A 83 7.85 -13.56 -14.95
N GLU A 84 7.08 -14.22 -14.09
CA GLU A 84 6.73 -13.70 -12.76
C GLU A 84 7.93 -13.63 -11.81
N VAL A 85 8.79 -14.65 -11.84
CA VAL A 85 10.03 -14.67 -11.05
C VAL A 85 10.95 -13.54 -11.50
N GLU A 86 11.05 -13.32 -12.81
CA GLU A 86 11.84 -12.22 -13.36
C GLU A 86 11.26 -10.85 -13.00
N HIS A 87 9.92 -10.68 -13.03
CA HIS A 87 9.25 -9.44 -12.61
C HIS A 87 9.59 -9.09 -11.15
N ARG A 88 9.42 -10.06 -10.24
CA ARG A 88 9.75 -9.90 -8.82
C ARG A 88 11.23 -9.60 -8.60
N ARG A 89 12.12 -10.25 -9.35
CA ARG A 89 13.57 -10.01 -9.28
C ARG A 89 13.93 -8.59 -9.70
N ILE A 90 13.32 -8.09 -10.78
CA ILE A 90 13.52 -6.71 -11.26
C ILE A 90 13.03 -5.70 -10.20
N ALA A 91 11.83 -5.90 -9.65
CA ALA A 91 11.29 -5.05 -8.58
C ALA A 91 12.19 -5.06 -7.34
N GLN A 92 12.65 -6.24 -6.90
CA GLN A 92 13.56 -6.39 -5.77
C GLN A 92 14.90 -5.69 -6.01
N GLN A 93 15.46 -5.83 -7.21
CA GLN A 93 16.69 -5.14 -7.59
C GLN A 93 16.51 -3.61 -7.60
N ALA A 94 15.36 -3.12 -8.07
CA ALA A 94 15.03 -1.70 -8.05
C ALA A 94 14.89 -1.16 -6.62
N ALA A 95 14.27 -1.92 -5.71
CA ALA A 95 14.18 -1.56 -4.29
C ALA A 95 15.56 -1.54 -3.62
N HIS A 96 16.37 -2.58 -3.82
CA HIS A 96 17.70 -2.69 -3.22
C HIS A 96 18.67 -1.60 -3.69
N ARG A 97 18.63 -1.22 -4.97
CA ARG A 97 19.45 -0.12 -5.51
C ARG A 97 18.86 1.27 -5.28
N GLY A 98 17.59 1.32 -4.87
CA GLY A 98 16.88 2.57 -4.60
C GLY A 98 17.27 3.19 -3.26
N PRO A 99 16.67 4.33 -2.91
CA PRO A 99 16.95 5.06 -1.67
C PRO A 99 16.24 4.45 -0.44
N PHE A 100 15.87 3.16 -0.48
CA PHE A 100 15.16 2.48 0.61
C PHE A 100 16.16 1.90 1.61
N ALA A 101 15.78 1.82 2.89
CA ALA A 101 16.63 1.19 3.89
C ALA A 101 16.79 -0.31 3.60
N GLU A 102 17.96 -0.87 3.91
CA GLU A 102 18.18 -2.30 3.74
C GLU A 102 17.16 -3.11 4.54
N GLY A 103 16.53 -4.07 3.88
CA GLY A 103 15.50 -4.92 4.50
C GLY A 103 14.10 -4.32 4.53
N ASP A 104 13.89 -3.06 4.14
CA ASP A 104 12.54 -2.45 4.11
C ASP A 104 11.60 -3.21 3.18
N VAL A 105 10.34 -3.29 3.59
CA VAL A 105 9.24 -3.66 2.69
C VAL A 105 8.86 -2.42 1.89
N VAL A 106 8.81 -2.56 0.57
CA VAL A 106 8.47 -1.50 -0.37
C VAL A 106 7.21 -1.91 -1.12
N ASN A 107 6.11 -1.19 -0.90
CA ASN A 107 4.86 -1.33 -1.63
C ASN A 107 4.88 -0.42 -2.86
N PHE A 108 4.57 -0.97 -4.04
CA PHE A 108 4.59 -0.25 -5.30
C PHE A 108 3.36 -0.60 -6.13
N GLU A 109 3.09 0.17 -7.19
CA GLU A 109 1.81 0.13 -7.93
C GLU A 109 0.59 0.43 -7.04
N VAL A 110 0.84 1.18 -5.97
CA VAL A 110 -0.20 1.65 -5.07
C VAL A 110 -1.02 2.75 -5.75
N VAL A 111 -2.33 2.69 -5.54
CA VAL A 111 -3.26 3.73 -6.01
C VAL A 111 -3.86 4.40 -4.79
N GLU A 112 -3.72 5.71 -4.70
CA GLU A 112 -4.37 6.49 -3.66
C GLU A 112 -5.89 6.45 -3.84
N LEU A 113 -6.60 6.16 -2.76
CA LEU A 113 -8.05 6.10 -2.75
C LEU A 113 -8.61 7.51 -2.55
N ALA A 114 -9.46 7.94 -3.48
CA ALA A 114 -10.24 9.15 -3.32
C ALA A 114 -11.26 8.95 -2.18
N LEU A 115 -11.23 9.85 -1.20
CA LEU A 115 -12.07 9.75 -0.01
C LEU A 115 -13.25 10.72 -0.05
N ASP A 116 -13.34 11.60 -1.05
CA ASP A 116 -14.46 12.52 -1.17
C ASP A 116 -15.80 11.79 -1.37
N GLU A 117 -16.89 12.43 -0.93
CA GLU A 117 -18.22 11.82 -0.90
C GLU A 117 -18.70 11.39 -2.30
N ALA A 118 -18.38 12.15 -3.35
CA ALA A 118 -18.75 11.80 -4.72
C ALA A 118 -18.03 10.54 -5.17
N SER A 119 -16.70 10.50 -5.00
CA SER A 119 -15.88 9.31 -5.30
C SER A 119 -16.31 8.08 -4.51
N LEU A 120 -16.68 8.23 -3.23
CA LEU A 120 -17.15 7.11 -2.43
C LEU A 120 -18.53 6.59 -2.88
N ARG A 121 -19.43 7.46 -3.34
CA ARG A 121 -20.72 7.03 -3.92
C ARG A 121 -20.55 6.28 -5.23
N GLU A 122 -19.61 6.71 -6.09
CA GLU A 122 -19.28 6.02 -7.34
C GLU A 122 -18.49 4.72 -7.11
N GLY A 123 -17.70 4.69 -6.05
CA GLY A 123 -16.79 3.61 -5.70
C GLY A 123 -15.33 4.02 -5.92
N SER A 124 -14.53 3.93 -4.86
CA SER A 124 -13.11 4.29 -4.84
C SER A 124 -12.30 3.03 -4.51
N GLY A 125 -11.96 2.26 -5.55
CA GLY A 125 -11.27 0.98 -5.41
C GLY A 125 -12.08 -0.03 -4.56
N PRO A 126 -11.58 -0.45 -3.39
CA PRO A 126 -12.32 -1.32 -2.48
C PRO A 126 -13.34 -0.57 -1.61
N LEU A 127 -13.35 0.77 -1.63
CA LEU A 127 -14.26 1.60 -0.82
C LEU A 127 -15.52 1.96 -1.58
N ARG A 128 -16.64 2.02 -0.86
CA ARG A 128 -17.90 2.58 -1.35
C ARG A 128 -18.75 3.12 -0.20
N LEU A 129 -19.59 4.10 -0.47
CA LEU A 129 -20.59 4.61 0.47
C LEU A 129 -21.89 3.81 0.34
N VAL A 130 -22.42 3.29 1.44
CA VAL A 130 -23.72 2.59 1.52
C VAL A 130 -24.44 3.09 2.78
N ASP A 131 -25.64 3.66 2.62
CA ASP A 131 -26.44 4.21 3.73
C ASP A 131 -25.60 5.08 4.70
N ASP A 132 -24.86 6.03 4.13
CA ASP A 132 -23.91 6.94 4.83
C ASP A 132 -22.74 6.27 5.58
N THR A 133 -22.58 4.96 5.43
CA THR A 133 -21.47 4.18 5.98
C THR A 133 -20.43 3.91 4.91
N VAL A 134 -19.16 4.19 5.20
CA VAL A 134 -18.06 3.83 4.30
C VAL A 134 -17.77 2.35 4.48
N MET A 135 -18.02 1.59 3.43
CA MET A 135 -17.83 0.15 3.40
C MET A 135 -16.55 -0.20 2.65
N LEU A 136 -15.83 -1.20 3.15
CA LEU A 136 -14.63 -1.77 2.53
C LEU A 136 -14.92 -3.19 2.04
N ARG A 137 -14.61 -3.44 0.76
CA ARG A 137 -14.57 -4.78 0.18
C ARG A 137 -13.18 -5.38 0.37
N TRP A 138 -13.06 -6.39 1.22
CA TRP A 138 -11.77 -7.01 1.55
C TRP A 138 -11.56 -8.42 0.95
N ALA A 139 -12.59 -8.99 0.31
CA ALA A 139 -12.52 -10.23 -0.47
C ALA A 139 -13.22 -10.08 -1.84
N GLY A 140 -13.09 -11.09 -2.71
CA GLY A 140 -13.73 -11.07 -4.04
C GLY A 140 -15.25 -11.28 -3.99
N HIS A 141 -15.98 -10.69 -4.95
CA HIS A 141 -17.47 -10.65 -5.03
C HIS A 141 -18.14 -9.99 -3.79
N ASP A 142 -19.47 -10.04 -3.66
CA ASP A 142 -20.26 -9.56 -2.50
C ASP A 142 -19.94 -10.25 -1.16
N LEU A 143 -18.95 -11.14 -1.13
CA LEU A 143 -18.43 -11.73 0.11
C LEU A 143 -17.36 -10.78 0.66
N GLY A 144 -17.57 -10.28 1.88
CA GLY A 144 -16.57 -9.46 2.58
C GLY A 144 -16.72 -7.95 2.37
N LEU A 145 -17.94 -7.43 2.46
CA LEU A 145 -18.19 -6.00 2.66
C LEU A 145 -18.35 -5.72 4.16
N THR A 146 -17.47 -4.90 4.71
CA THR A 146 -17.44 -4.58 6.16
C THR A 146 -17.37 -3.05 6.35
N PRO A 147 -18.00 -2.48 7.39
CA PRO A 147 -17.78 -1.09 7.75
C PRO A 147 -16.28 -0.79 7.92
N LEU A 148 -15.79 0.30 7.32
CA LEU A 148 -14.37 0.62 7.29
C LEU A 148 -13.81 0.86 8.70
N ASP A 149 -14.59 1.47 9.58
CA ASP A 149 -14.24 1.69 10.98
C ASP A 149 -14.01 0.37 11.73
N ALA A 150 -14.95 -0.58 11.64
CA ALA A 150 -14.82 -1.90 12.24
C ALA A 150 -13.62 -2.65 11.66
N TYR A 151 -13.43 -2.60 10.34
CA TYR A 151 -12.28 -3.22 9.69
C TYR A 151 -10.95 -2.62 10.18
N LEU A 152 -10.83 -1.29 10.24
CA LEU A 152 -9.61 -0.65 10.70
C LEU A 152 -9.34 -0.97 12.17
N ASP A 153 -10.35 -0.99 13.03
CA ASP A 153 -10.19 -1.35 14.42
C ASP A 153 -9.65 -2.77 14.57
N ASP A 154 -10.26 -3.75 13.89
CA ASP A 154 -9.80 -5.14 13.87
C ASP A 154 -8.34 -5.26 13.39
N ARG A 155 -7.98 -4.58 12.29
CA ARG A 155 -6.63 -4.64 11.73
C ARG A 155 -5.60 -3.93 12.59
N VAL A 156 -5.98 -2.82 13.25
CA VAL A 156 -5.11 -2.11 14.19
C VAL A 156 -4.88 -2.95 15.42
N ALA A 157 -5.93 -3.47 16.06
CA ALA A 157 -5.86 -4.38 17.20
C ALA A 157 -4.92 -5.57 16.92
N LEU A 158 -5.07 -6.20 15.76
CA LEU A 158 -4.23 -7.32 15.34
C LEU A 158 -2.74 -6.93 15.23
N LEU A 159 -2.41 -5.72 14.76
CA LEU A 159 -1.02 -5.28 14.61
C LEU A 159 -0.38 -4.82 15.92
N ILE A 160 -1.17 -4.31 16.86
CA ILE A 160 -0.71 -3.89 18.19
C ILE A 160 -0.71 -5.05 19.20
N GLY A 161 -1.38 -6.15 18.89
CA GLY A 161 -1.43 -7.36 19.70
C GLY A 161 -2.52 -7.35 20.78
N GLU A 162 -3.65 -6.69 20.51
CA GLU A 162 -4.86 -6.68 21.35
C GLU A 162 -5.83 -7.83 21.01
#